data_AF-A0A538CBN4-F1
#
_entry.id   AF-A0A538CBN4-F1
#
_cell.length_a   1.000
_cell.length_b   1.000
_cell.length_c   1.000
_cell.angle_alpha   90.00
_cell.angle_beta   90.00
_cell.angle_gamma   90.00
#
_symmetry.space_group_name_H-M   'P 1'
#
loop_
_entity.id
_entity.type
_entity.pdbx_description
1 polymer ?
#
loop_
_entity_poly.entity_id
_entity_poly.type
_entity_poly.pdbx_seq_one_letter_code
_entity_poly.pdbx_strand_id
1 'polypeptide(L)'
;MPEYLSPGVYVEEIDTGPKPIAAVATSTAGAVGVALRGPTTPTLVTNYGDFVRTFGGPLPIPDEATQAVWDQRGHYWQAAESVKAFFDEGGARVYYQRVVPGGAVASSAPFNGGLVAALDADVGPADTTLTLSHLFGVNAGTQLTLVAATGSQIGQVTVQSVDRTTREVTLNAAAGVSAKRHDLAVITAVNNALAVLTATASSQGGWGDDLSVQILPMVGARRTLASTPASGGKVSTQTTAAANAGATDINVTPIAGSLDAATATPFQVQINGGAPVTVNTVTDAAPDVTLTLATALGAALPAGSTVTVVRAAVSGSDITVTGADRLYADAVVQLEGAAGTEIRVVQSVVGSQVTLTQAPGNAYAEGDTLSLVEAEVRVRYRPAGGTEQTEHFAGLRLTNEPDPSSLIAGINLRSHWIRLAAGADYDATSLANFPAVTTGGWGALAGGDDALATLTTADFIGVNPGPGQRTGIQALEEIDEVAICIVPGMWDSDVQRELTVHCETLAERFAILDPPPDLSVQEIQAFRSPIDTTFAALYYPWVQIRDPRPGAGGTEEIAPSGFVAGVYARTDIARGVHKAPANEVLRSIRGFTQTITKREQDVLNPQNINVL
;
A
#
# COMPACT_ATOMS: atom_id res chain seq x y z
N MET A 1 20.07 -2.17 -53.12
CA MET A 1 18.77 -1.49 -52.97
C MET A 1 17.74 -2.37 -53.64
N PRO A 2 16.86 -3.06 -52.89
CA PRO A 2 15.87 -3.95 -53.48
C PRO A 2 14.74 -3.13 -54.12
N GLU A 3 14.25 -3.58 -55.28
CA GLU A 3 13.07 -3.02 -55.95
C GLU A 3 11.84 -3.81 -55.51
N TYR A 4 10.88 -3.16 -54.86
CA TYR A 4 9.65 -3.78 -54.35
C TYR A 4 8.48 -3.53 -55.33
N LEU A 5 7.90 -4.61 -55.87
CA LEU A 5 6.92 -4.56 -56.96
C LEU A 5 5.43 -4.72 -56.53
N SER A 6 5.08 -4.48 -55.26
CA SER A 6 3.66 -4.45 -54.84
C SER A 6 3.43 -3.65 -53.55
N PRO A 7 2.23 -3.08 -53.31
CA PRO A 7 1.92 -2.42 -52.04
C PRO A 7 1.78 -3.44 -50.90
N GLY A 8 2.61 -3.34 -49.87
CA GLY A 8 2.59 -4.15 -48.65
C GLY A 8 3.52 -3.57 -47.57
N VAL A 9 3.30 -3.94 -46.30
CA VAL A 9 4.20 -3.58 -45.19
C VAL A 9 5.35 -4.59 -45.16
N TYR A 10 6.59 -4.10 -45.33
CA TYR A 10 7.80 -4.93 -45.26
C TYR A 10 8.56 -4.60 -43.99
N VAL A 11 8.87 -5.61 -43.19
CA VAL A 11 9.76 -5.49 -42.03
C VAL A 11 11.17 -5.80 -42.50
N GLU A 12 12.07 -4.83 -42.37
CA GLU A 12 13.50 -5.00 -42.62
C GLU A 12 14.21 -5.05 -41.26
N GLU A 13 14.73 -6.23 -40.90
CA GLU A 13 15.58 -6.35 -39.72
C GLU A 13 16.98 -5.83 -40.06
N ILE A 14 17.36 -4.74 -39.39
CA ILE A 14 18.72 -4.22 -39.43
C ILE A 14 19.55 -5.05 -38.45
N ASP A 15 20.51 -5.80 -38.98
CA ASP A 15 21.42 -6.62 -38.19
C ASP A 15 22.28 -5.73 -37.28
N THR A 16 22.01 -5.78 -35.97
CA THR A 16 22.64 -4.93 -34.95
C THR A 16 23.92 -5.57 -34.42
N GLY A 17 24.84 -5.95 -35.32
CA GLY A 17 26.15 -6.51 -34.97
C GLY A 17 26.07 -7.76 -34.07
N PRO A 18 27.22 -8.33 -33.67
CA PRO A 18 27.22 -9.40 -32.70
C PRO A 18 26.82 -8.84 -31.34
N LYS A 19 25.53 -8.93 -30.99
CA LYS A 19 25.13 -8.98 -29.58
C LYS A 19 25.94 -10.12 -28.97
N PRO A 20 26.78 -9.89 -27.93
CA PRO A 20 27.34 -11.02 -27.20
C PRO A 20 26.14 -11.87 -26.77
N ILE A 21 26.08 -13.09 -27.27
CA ILE A 21 25.07 -14.07 -26.88
C ILE A 21 25.31 -14.28 -25.40
N ALA A 22 24.51 -13.61 -24.56
CA ALA A 22 24.34 -14.05 -23.19
C ALA A 22 23.95 -15.51 -23.32
N ALA A 23 24.73 -16.42 -22.73
CA ALA A 23 24.32 -17.81 -22.64
C ALA A 23 22.93 -17.80 -22.00
N VAL A 24 21.89 -18.06 -22.81
CA VAL A 24 20.54 -18.22 -22.30
C VAL A 24 20.62 -19.40 -21.36
N ALA A 25 20.41 -19.14 -20.08
CA ALA A 25 20.51 -20.15 -19.06
C ALA A 25 19.44 -21.21 -19.36
N THR A 26 19.86 -22.37 -19.84
CA THR A 26 19.02 -23.56 -20.09
C THR A 26 18.45 -24.17 -18.80
N SER A 27 18.62 -23.47 -17.68
CA SER A 27 18.35 -23.87 -16.31
C SER A 27 17.16 -23.15 -15.68
N THR A 28 16.34 -22.45 -16.48
CA THR A 28 15.15 -21.75 -15.96
C THR A 28 14.04 -22.77 -15.72
N ALA A 29 13.59 -22.89 -14.49
CA ALA A 29 12.49 -23.78 -14.13
C ALA A 29 11.13 -23.06 -14.25
N GLY A 30 10.08 -23.81 -14.54
CA GLY A 30 8.68 -23.46 -14.36
C GLY A 30 8.10 -24.38 -13.29
N ALA A 31 7.55 -23.81 -12.24
CA ALA A 31 6.98 -24.57 -11.13
C ALA A 31 5.51 -24.19 -10.93
N VAL A 32 4.64 -25.18 -10.81
CA VAL A 32 3.21 -24.99 -10.54
C VAL A 32 2.89 -25.58 -9.17
N GLY A 33 2.31 -24.79 -8.28
CA GLY A 33 1.98 -25.27 -6.94
C GLY A 33 1.14 -24.30 -6.12
N VAL A 34 0.58 -24.79 -5.02
CA VAL A 34 -0.18 -23.96 -4.08
C VAL A 34 0.79 -23.10 -3.28
N ALA A 35 0.41 -21.85 -3.00
CA ALA A 35 1.17 -20.96 -2.14
C ALA A 35 0.25 -20.11 -1.28
N LEU A 36 0.78 -19.64 -0.14
CA LEU A 36 0.04 -18.89 0.88
C LEU A 36 -0.59 -17.60 0.33
N ARG A 37 0.10 -16.92 -0.59
CA ARG A 37 -0.33 -15.66 -1.20
C ARG A 37 0.34 -15.45 -2.54
N GLY A 38 0.12 -14.29 -3.13
CA GLY A 38 0.86 -13.82 -4.30
C GLY A 38 0.06 -13.90 -5.59
N PRO A 39 0.66 -13.43 -6.70
CA PRO A 39 0.01 -13.36 -8.00
C PRO A 39 -0.39 -14.75 -8.52
N THR A 40 -1.45 -14.80 -9.32
CA THR A 40 -1.92 -16.01 -10.00
C THR A 40 -1.39 -16.15 -11.43
N THR A 41 -0.42 -15.31 -11.81
CA THR A 41 0.28 -15.38 -13.08
C THR A 41 1.74 -15.83 -12.84
N PRO A 42 2.39 -16.47 -13.83
CA PRO A 42 3.75 -16.96 -13.65
C PRO A 42 4.68 -15.79 -13.31
N THR A 43 5.30 -15.85 -12.13
CA THR A 43 6.16 -14.77 -11.65
C THR A 43 7.58 -15.27 -11.49
N LEU A 44 8.53 -14.54 -12.08
CA LEU A 44 9.95 -14.85 -11.96
C LEU A 44 10.41 -14.64 -10.51
N VAL A 45 11.05 -15.67 -9.98
CA VAL A 45 11.70 -15.69 -8.67
C VAL A 45 13.16 -16.09 -8.87
N THR A 46 14.07 -15.34 -8.24
CA THR A 46 15.53 -15.52 -8.43
C THR A 46 16.26 -16.08 -7.22
N ASN A 47 15.59 -16.16 -6.07
CA ASN A 47 16.07 -16.81 -4.86
C ASN A 47 14.89 -17.14 -3.94
N TYR A 48 15.11 -18.01 -2.94
CA TYR A 48 14.06 -18.40 -2.01
C TYR A 48 13.54 -17.25 -1.13
N GLY A 49 14.37 -16.24 -0.82
CA GLY A 49 13.91 -15.05 -0.08
C GLY A 49 12.88 -14.23 -0.87
N ASP A 50 13.07 -14.10 -2.18
CA ASP A 50 12.11 -13.50 -3.09
C ASP A 50 10.83 -14.34 -3.20
N PHE A 51 10.95 -15.69 -3.20
CA PHE A 51 9.80 -16.59 -3.15
C PHE A 51 8.95 -16.30 -1.91
N VAL A 52 9.57 -16.34 -0.72
CA VAL A 52 8.87 -16.13 0.56
C VAL A 52 8.25 -14.74 0.64
N ARG A 53 8.93 -13.71 0.11
CA ARG A 53 8.38 -12.34 0.06
C ARG A 53 7.10 -12.30 -0.79
N THR A 54 7.12 -12.89 -1.98
CA THR A 54 6.03 -12.81 -2.97
C THR A 54 4.90 -13.79 -2.70
N PHE A 55 5.22 -15.06 -2.47
CA PHE A 55 4.27 -16.18 -2.40
C PHE A 55 4.00 -16.70 -0.97
N GLY A 56 4.83 -16.30 -0.01
CA GLY A 56 4.80 -16.82 1.35
C GLY A 56 5.68 -18.05 1.54
N GLY A 57 5.81 -18.48 2.80
CA GLY A 57 6.61 -19.65 3.17
C GLY A 57 5.86 -20.98 3.04
N PRO A 58 6.39 -22.05 3.66
CA PRO A 58 5.71 -23.33 3.82
C PRO A 58 4.26 -23.22 4.27
N LEU A 59 3.39 -24.04 3.67
CA LEU A 59 2.01 -24.18 4.10
C LEU A 59 1.91 -25.10 5.33
N PRO A 60 0.88 -24.94 6.18
CA PRO A 60 0.63 -25.92 7.23
C PRO A 60 0.31 -27.29 6.60
N ILE A 61 0.80 -28.37 7.23
CA ILE A 61 0.34 -29.72 6.89
C ILE A 61 -1.16 -29.78 7.19
N PRO A 62 -1.99 -30.21 6.22
CA PRO A 62 -3.43 -30.28 6.42
C PRO A 62 -3.82 -31.42 7.36
N ASP A 63 -5.07 -31.46 7.80
CA ASP A 63 -5.56 -32.54 8.67
C ASP A 63 -5.54 -33.92 7.96
N GLU A 64 -5.64 -35.00 8.75
CA GLU A 64 -5.61 -36.38 8.23
C GLU A 64 -6.71 -36.65 7.21
N ALA A 65 -7.88 -36.03 7.36
CA ALA A 65 -9.00 -36.19 6.43
C ALA A 65 -8.66 -35.60 5.04
N THR A 66 -8.06 -34.43 5.01
CA THR A 66 -7.58 -33.78 3.79
C THR A 66 -6.42 -34.57 3.19
N GLN A 67 -5.47 -35.03 4.01
CA GLN A 67 -4.37 -35.88 3.53
C GLN A 67 -4.91 -37.15 2.86
N ALA A 68 -5.91 -37.82 3.45
CA ALA A 68 -6.52 -39.02 2.86
C ALA A 68 -7.19 -38.79 1.50
N VAL A 69 -7.76 -37.59 1.25
CA VAL A 69 -8.29 -37.22 -0.08
C VAL A 69 -7.18 -37.06 -1.11
N TRP A 70 -5.99 -36.65 -0.67
CA TRP A 70 -4.84 -36.33 -1.51
C TRP A 70 -3.77 -37.43 -1.56
N ASP A 71 -3.89 -38.50 -0.76
CA ASP A 71 -2.93 -39.62 -0.64
C ASP A 71 -2.63 -40.33 -1.98
N GLN A 72 -3.57 -40.31 -2.93
CA GLN A 72 -3.36 -40.89 -4.26
C GLN A 72 -3.02 -39.85 -5.34
N ARG A 73 -2.89 -38.57 -4.97
CA ARG A 73 -2.80 -37.44 -5.90
C ARG A 73 -1.56 -36.57 -5.71
N GLY A 74 -1.16 -36.32 -4.47
CA GLY A 74 -0.05 -35.44 -4.19
C GLY A 74 -0.07 -34.75 -2.83
N HIS A 75 1.05 -34.18 -2.45
CA HIS A 75 1.20 -33.31 -1.29
C HIS A 75 1.31 -31.84 -1.73
N TYR A 76 0.17 -31.23 -2.07
CA TYR A 76 0.15 -29.85 -2.58
C TYR A 76 0.78 -28.81 -1.63
N TRP A 77 0.84 -29.12 -0.34
CA TRP A 77 1.39 -28.24 0.70
C TRP A 77 2.92 -28.18 0.72
N GLN A 78 3.62 -29.01 -0.07
CA GLN A 78 5.09 -29.13 -0.08
C GLN A 78 5.79 -28.37 -1.22
N ALA A 79 5.05 -27.53 -1.96
CA ALA A 79 5.60 -26.82 -3.11
C ALA A 79 6.69 -25.81 -2.73
N ALA A 80 6.55 -25.14 -1.58
CA ALA A 80 7.52 -24.15 -1.10
C ALA A 80 8.88 -24.79 -0.74
N GLU A 81 8.84 -26.00 -0.18
CA GLU A 81 9.99 -26.83 0.18
C GLU A 81 10.74 -27.26 -1.07
N SER A 82 10.02 -27.66 -2.11
CA SER A 82 10.61 -28.02 -3.41
C SER A 82 11.25 -26.81 -4.11
N VAL A 83 10.62 -25.63 -4.06
CA VAL A 83 11.24 -24.39 -4.56
C VAL A 83 12.48 -24.03 -3.76
N LYS A 84 12.46 -24.24 -2.43
CA LYS A 84 13.66 -24.07 -1.61
C LYS A 84 14.77 -25.04 -2.03
N ALA A 85 14.44 -26.31 -2.22
CA ALA A 85 15.37 -27.34 -2.66
C ALA A 85 16.01 -26.97 -4.01
N PHE A 86 15.23 -26.49 -4.96
CA PHE A 86 15.72 -25.99 -6.25
C PHE A 86 16.82 -24.93 -6.08
N PHE A 87 16.59 -23.92 -5.24
CA PHE A 87 17.58 -22.87 -4.98
C PHE A 87 18.80 -23.36 -4.19
N ASP A 88 18.60 -24.20 -3.17
CA ASP A 88 19.67 -24.77 -2.37
C ASP A 88 20.61 -25.66 -3.21
N GLU A 89 20.08 -26.34 -4.23
CA GLU A 89 20.84 -27.15 -5.17
C GLU A 89 21.60 -26.34 -6.23
N GLY A 90 21.35 -25.03 -6.35
CA GLY A 90 22.04 -24.13 -7.28
C GLY A 90 21.18 -23.65 -8.46
N GLY A 91 19.86 -23.84 -8.40
CA GLY A 91 18.91 -23.19 -9.29
C GLY A 91 18.99 -21.66 -9.19
N ALA A 92 18.89 -20.98 -10.32
CA ALA A 92 19.04 -19.52 -10.39
C ALA A 92 17.73 -18.77 -10.67
N ARG A 93 16.81 -19.38 -11.42
CA ARG A 93 15.60 -18.74 -11.92
C ARG A 93 14.46 -19.76 -11.97
N VAL A 94 13.34 -19.44 -11.32
CA VAL A 94 12.10 -20.20 -11.44
C VAL A 94 10.94 -19.24 -11.73
N TYR A 95 10.13 -19.55 -12.72
CA TYR A 95 8.81 -18.95 -12.88
C TYR A 95 7.83 -19.78 -12.05
N TYR A 96 7.32 -19.18 -10.98
CA TYR A 96 6.35 -19.85 -10.13
C TYR A 96 4.93 -19.43 -10.50
N GLN A 97 4.10 -20.42 -10.81
CA GLN A 97 2.67 -20.27 -11.06
C GLN A 97 1.91 -20.77 -9.84
N ARG A 98 1.26 -19.83 -9.13
CA ARG A 98 0.40 -20.16 -8.00
C ARG A 98 -0.88 -20.83 -8.47
N VAL A 99 -1.22 -21.96 -7.87
CA VAL A 99 -2.52 -22.63 -8.04
C VAL A 99 -3.49 -22.06 -7.02
N VAL A 100 -4.66 -21.61 -7.50
CA VAL A 100 -5.72 -21.02 -6.68
C VAL A 100 -7.06 -21.63 -7.11
N PRO A 101 -7.81 -22.26 -6.19
CA PRO A 101 -9.15 -22.78 -6.49
C PRO A 101 -10.14 -21.68 -6.89
N GLY A 102 -11.13 -22.02 -7.72
CA GLY A 102 -12.13 -21.06 -8.23
C GLY A 102 -13.03 -20.39 -7.16
N GLY A 103 -12.98 -20.85 -5.91
CA GLY A 103 -13.72 -20.28 -4.78
C GLY A 103 -12.89 -19.38 -3.86
N ALA A 104 -11.60 -19.17 -4.13
CA ALA A 104 -10.74 -18.40 -3.23
C ALA A 104 -11.13 -16.91 -3.20
N VAL A 105 -11.09 -16.31 -2.01
CA VAL A 105 -11.51 -14.93 -1.74
C VAL A 105 -10.38 -14.19 -1.03
N ALA A 106 -10.16 -12.92 -1.41
CA ALA A 106 -9.24 -12.05 -0.71
C ALA A 106 -9.92 -11.38 0.49
N SER A 107 -9.22 -11.28 1.61
CA SER A 107 -9.71 -10.53 2.77
C SER A 107 -9.95 -9.07 2.41
N SER A 108 -10.98 -8.46 2.99
CA SER A 108 -11.28 -7.05 2.75
C SER A 108 -11.82 -6.34 3.99
N ALA A 109 -11.77 -5.01 3.96
CA ALA A 109 -12.34 -4.14 4.98
C ALA A 109 -12.99 -2.91 4.32
N PRO A 110 -14.26 -2.60 4.66
CA PRO A 110 -14.89 -1.36 4.23
C PRO A 110 -14.37 -0.18 5.07
N PHE A 111 -14.14 0.95 4.39
CA PHE A 111 -13.91 2.26 4.96
C PHE A 111 -15.12 3.13 4.63
N ASN A 112 -15.67 3.75 5.66
CA ASN A 112 -16.86 4.57 5.61
C ASN A 112 -16.51 6.06 5.77
N GLY A 113 -17.49 6.95 5.67
CA GLY A 113 -17.24 8.39 5.81
C GLY A 113 -17.11 8.83 7.26
N GLY A 114 -15.98 9.45 7.63
CA GLY A 114 -15.77 10.05 8.95
C GLY A 114 -14.44 10.79 9.05
N LEU A 115 -14.27 11.63 10.08
CA LEU A 115 -13.05 12.41 10.27
C LEU A 115 -12.46 12.16 11.66
N VAL A 116 -11.21 11.72 11.70
CA VAL A 116 -10.50 11.40 12.94
C VAL A 116 -9.08 11.95 12.90
N ALA A 117 -8.56 12.35 14.05
CA ALA A 117 -7.15 12.69 14.24
C ALA A 117 -6.51 11.76 15.28
N ALA A 118 -5.23 11.43 15.14
CA ALA A 118 -4.51 10.66 16.14
C ALA A 118 -3.95 11.57 17.24
N LEU A 119 -3.87 11.06 18.47
CA LEU A 119 -3.19 11.73 19.58
C LEU A 119 -1.67 11.61 19.39
N ASP A 120 -0.97 12.75 19.39
CA ASP A 120 0.49 12.82 19.26
C ASP A 120 1.23 12.55 20.59
N ALA A 121 0.52 12.62 21.72
CA ALA A 121 1.02 12.38 23.08
C ALA A 121 0.01 11.64 23.95
N ASP A 122 0.48 11.02 25.04
CA ASP A 122 -0.38 10.46 26.09
C ASP A 122 -1.15 11.58 26.80
N VAL A 123 -2.38 11.29 27.22
CA VAL A 123 -3.28 12.22 27.91
C VAL A 123 -3.71 11.59 29.22
N GLY A 124 -3.45 12.28 30.32
CA GLY A 124 -3.92 11.93 31.65
C GLY A 124 -5.24 12.62 32.04
N PRO A 125 -5.94 12.14 33.09
CA PRO A 125 -7.25 12.68 33.47
C PRO A 125 -7.22 14.14 33.94
N ALA A 126 -6.08 14.62 34.42
CA ALA A 126 -5.89 15.98 34.90
C ALA A 126 -5.42 16.95 33.80
N ASP A 127 -5.05 16.44 32.63
CA ASP A 127 -4.51 17.27 31.56
C ASP A 127 -5.61 18.12 30.94
N THR A 128 -5.28 19.37 30.63
CA THR A 128 -6.20 20.34 30.01
C THR A 128 -5.86 20.60 28.55
N THR A 129 -4.88 19.89 27.99
CA THR A 129 -4.42 20.07 26.62
C THR A 129 -4.30 18.72 25.91
N LEU A 130 -4.48 18.75 24.59
CA LEU A 130 -4.29 17.61 23.69
C LEU A 130 -3.42 18.08 22.52
N THR A 131 -2.60 17.19 21.99
CA THR A 131 -1.90 17.42 20.71
C THR A 131 -2.39 16.43 19.68
N LEU A 132 -2.88 16.93 18.54
CA LEU A 132 -3.48 16.11 17.48
C LEU A 132 -2.57 16.05 16.25
N SER A 133 -2.66 14.95 15.49
CA SER A 133 -1.92 14.77 14.23
C SER A 133 -2.24 15.87 13.22
N HIS A 134 -3.50 16.30 13.15
CA HIS A 134 -3.99 17.46 12.40
C HIS A 134 -5.11 18.18 13.15
N LEU A 135 -5.45 19.38 12.68
CA LEU A 135 -6.52 20.21 13.25
C LEU A 135 -7.66 20.50 12.27
N PHE A 136 -7.74 19.75 11.17
CA PHE A 136 -8.84 19.88 10.21
C PHE A 136 -10.22 19.74 10.88
N GLY A 137 -11.09 20.73 10.69
CA GLY A 137 -12.44 20.75 11.26
C GLY A 137 -12.51 20.95 12.78
N VAL A 138 -11.37 21.16 13.48
CA VAL A 138 -11.34 21.37 14.93
C VAL A 138 -11.39 22.86 15.25
N ASN A 139 -12.42 23.26 16.00
CA ASN A 139 -12.66 24.63 16.41
C ASN A 139 -13.03 24.71 17.90
N ALA A 140 -13.02 25.93 18.45
CA ALA A 140 -13.60 26.17 19.76
C ALA A 140 -15.06 25.71 19.78
N GLY A 141 -15.45 24.94 20.80
CA GLY A 141 -16.76 24.32 20.92
C GLY A 141 -16.90 22.94 20.26
N THR A 142 -15.93 22.48 19.45
CA THR A 142 -15.96 21.12 18.89
C THR A 142 -15.92 20.09 20.02
N GLN A 143 -16.81 19.09 19.98
CA GLN A 143 -16.77 17.93 20.86
C GLN A 143 -15.95 16.82 20.19
N LEU A 144 -14.92 16.34 20.86
CA LEU A 144 -14.09 15.24 20.40
C LEU A 144 -14.44 13.99 21.21
N THR A 145 -14.73 12.88 20.52
CA THR A 145 -14.86 11.57 21.18
C THR A 145 -13.52 10.86 21.11
N LEU A 146 -12.92 10.58 22.27
CA LEU A 146 -11.67 9.83 22.36
C LEU A 146 -11.97 8.33 22.29
N VAL A 147 -11.28 7.65 21.40
CA VAL A 147 -11.46 6.22 21.12
C VAL A 147 -10.10 5.56 21.12
N ALA A 148 -9.97 4.43 21.80
CA ALA A 148 -8.76 3.64 21.80
C ALA A 148 -8.40 3.20 20.38
N ALA A 149 -7.13 2.95 20.10
CA ALA A 149 -6.72 2.40 18.80
C ALA A 149 -7.45 1.09 18.43
N THR A 150 -7.98 0.37 19.42
CA THR A 150 -8.80 -0.86 19.30
C THR A 150 -10.29 -0.61 19.06
N GLY A 151 -10.75 0.65 19.01
CA GLY A 151 -12.14 1.03 18.73
C GLY A 151 -13.03 1.22 19.95
N SER A 152 -12.55 0.95 21.16
CA SER A 152 -13.34 1.18 22.38
C SER A 152 -13.39 2.66 22.74
N GLN A 153 -14.58 3.19 22.98
CA GLN A 153 -14.73 4.59 23.43
C GLN A 153 -14.08 4.78 24.81
N ILE A 154 -13.23 5.80 24.92
CA ILE A 154 -12.54 6.19 26.14
C ILE A 154 -13.35 7.27 26.87
N GLY A 155 -13.79 8.29 26.15
CA GLY A 155 -14.50 9.43 26.72
C GLY A 155 -14.78 10.54 25.71
N GLN A 156 -15.28 11.67 26.20
CA GLN A 156 -15.53 12.86 25.39
C GLN A 156 -14.92 14.09 26.04
N VAL A 157 -14.41 14.99 25.21
CA VAL A 157 -13.79 16.25 25.63
C VAL A 157 -14.29 17.38 24.73
N THR A 158 -14.32 18.60 25.25
CA THR A 158 -14.77 19.77 24.48
C THR A 158 -13.64 20.78 24.34
N VAL A 159 -13.42 21.23 23.11
CA VAL A 159 -12.37 22.18 22.76
C VAL A 159 -12.75 23.58 23.23
N GLN A 160 -11.85 24.22 23.97
CA GLN A 160 -11.96 25.64 24.34
C GLN A 160 -11.25 26.53 23.34
N SER A 161 -10.01 26.19 22.97
CA SER A 161 -9.21 26.95 22.00
C SER A 161 -8.23 26.01 21.29
N VAL A 162 -7.67 26.49 20.18
CA VAL A 162 -6.77 25.72 19.32
C VAL A 162 -5.58 26.60 18.93
N ASP A 163 -4.37 26.17 19.28
CA ASP A 163 -3.13 26.72 18.74
C ASP A 163 -2.72 25.92 17.49
N ARG A 164 -2.95 26.55 16.33
CA ARG A 164 -2.68 25.97 15.01
C ARG A 164 -1.19 25.97 14.65
N THR A 165 -0.35 26.63 15.42
CA THR A 165 1.11 26.62 15.21
C THR A 165 1.71 25.36 15.82
N THR A 166 1.32 25.06 17.06
CA THR A 166 1.84 23.92 17.83
C THR A 166 0.99 22.65 17.67
N ARG A 167 -0.21 22.75 17.09
CA ARG A 167 -1.25 21.70 17.02
C ARG A 167 -1.81 21.31 18.39
N GLU A 168 -1.70 22.23 19.35
CA GLU A 168 -2.23 22.06 20.70
C GLU A 168 -3.70 22.51 20.75
N VAL A 169 -4.52 21.71 21.42
CA VAL A 169 -5.93 21.92 21.66
C VAL A 169 -6.11 22.09 23.16
N THR A 170 -6.55 23.25 23.61
CA THR A 170 -6.91 23.49 25.00
C THR A 170 -8.35 23.08 25.24
N LEU A 171 -8.60 22.33 26.30
CA LEU A 171 -9.91 21.81 26.68
C LEU A 171 -10.63 22.76 27.64
N ASN A 172 -11.97 22.75 27.62
CA ASN A 172 -12.78 23.56 28.53
C ASN A 172 -12.77 23.08 29.99
N ALA A 173 -12.27 21.87 30.23
CA ALA A 173 -12.06 21.25 31.52
C ALA A 173 -10.93 20.22 31.40
N ALA A 174 -10.46 19.67 32.53
CA ALA A 174 -9.53 18.54 32.51
C ALA A 174 -10.15 17.36 31.73
N ALA A 175 -9.32 16.61 31.00
CA ALA A 175 -9.77 15.54 30.11
C ALA A 175 -10.66 14.51 30.80
N GLY A 176 -10.45 14.27 32.10
CA GLY A 176 -11.25 13.34 32.92
C GLY A 176 -11.07 11.87 32.57
N VAL A 177 -10.27 11.57 31.54
CA VAL A 177 -9.99 10.23 31.03
C VAL A 177 -8.50 10.07 30.72
N SER A 178 -8.05 8.82 30.62
CA SER A 178 -6.70 8.50 30.15
C SER A 178 -6.75 7.98 28.72
N ALA A 179 -5.99 8.59 27.83
CA ALA A 179 -5.81 8.13 26.46
C ALA A 179 -4.31 8.02 26.14
N LYS A 180 -3.96 7.11 25.25
CA LYS A 180 -2.58 6.86 24.84
C LYS A 180 -2.27 7.55 23.52
N ARG A 181 -0.99 7.84 23.31
CA ARG A 181 -0.49 8.21 21.99
C ARG A 181 -0.98 7.19 20.95
N HIS A 182 -1.43 7.68 19.80
CA HIS A 182 -2.07 6.93 18.71
C HIS A 182 -3.51 6.44 18.97
N ASP A 183 -4.10 6.71 20.13
CA ASP A 183 -5.56 6.72 20.23
C ASP A 183 -6.13 7.85 19.36
N LEU A 184 -7.42 7.78 19.06
CA LEU A 184 -8.06 8.69 18.13
C LEU A 184 -8.97 9.69 18.83
N ALA A 185 -8.96 10.92 18.31
CA ALA A 185 -9.99 11.91 18.51
C ALA A 185 -10.93 11.91 17.28
N VAL A 186 -12.16 11.45 17.47
CA VAL A 186 -13.21 11.50 16.46
C VAL A 186 -13.77 12.91 16.38
N ILE A 187 -13.57 13.55 15.22
CA ILE A 187 -14.00 14.92 14.92
C ILE A 187 -15.37 14.88 14.25
N THR A 188 -15.55 13.97 13.29
CA THR A 188 -16.84 13.65 12.67
C THR A 188 -17.07 12.16 12.84
N ALA A 189 -18.20 11.79 13.44
CA ALA A 189 -18.55 10.40 13.67
C ALA A 189 -18.60 9.61 12.35
N VAL A 190 -18.10 8.37 12.37
CA VAL A 190 -18.09 7.50 11.20
C VAL A 190 -19.53 7.10 10.85
N ASN A 191 -19.97 7.44 9.65
CA ASN A 191 -21.27 7.09 9.11
C ASN A 191 -21.18 5.81 8.27
N ASN A 192 -21.61 4.69 8.84
CA ASN A 192 -21.59 3.36 8.19
C ASN A 192 -22.45 3.24 6.93
N ALA A 193 -23.33 4.21 6.64
CA ALA A 193 -24.11 4.22 5.40
C ALA A 193 -23.32 4.77 4.21
N LEU A 194 -22.20 5.47 4.43
CA LEU A 194 -21.37 6.02 3.37
C LEU A 194 -20.29 5.01 2.99
N ALA A 195 -20.48 4.26 1.92
CA ALA A 195 -19.51 3.32 1.39
C ALA A 195 -18.42 4.08 0.62
N VAL A 196 -17.40 4.56 1.32
CA VAL A 196 -16.37 5.44 0.76
C VAL A 196 -15.30 4.66 0.02
N LEU A 197 -14.71 3.63 0.65
CA LEU A 197 -13.57 2.92 0.07
C LEU A 197 -13.53 1.48 0.57
N THR A 198 -13.00 0.57 -0.22
CA THR A 198 -12.73 -0.81 0.21
C THR A 198 -11.23 -1.08 0.09
N ALA A 199 -10.63 -1.57 1.17
CA ALA A 199 -9.28 -2.11 1.16
C ALA A 199 -9.38 -3.64 1.04
N THR A 200 -8.66 -4.22 0.08
CA THR A 200 -8.64 -5.66 -0.18
C THR A 200 -7.20 -6.14 -0.17
N ALA A 201 -6.94 -7.34 0.35
CA ALA A 201 -5.63 -7.98 0.28
C ALA A 201 -5.18 -8.11 -1.19
N SER A 202 -3.88 -8.02 -1.45
CA SER A 202 -3.31 -8.00 -2.81
C SER A 202 -3.50 -9.29 -3.59
N SER A 203 -3.90 -10.37 -2.92
CA SER A 203 -4.21 -11.67 -3.51
C SER A 203 -5.18 -12.44 -2.62
N GLN A 204 -5.88 -13.41 -3.20
CA GLN A 204 -6.81 -14.30 -2.48
C GLN A 204 -6.07 -15.15 -1.43
N GLY A 205 -6.79 -15.51 -0.38
CA GLY A 205 -6.33 -16.41 0.68
C GLY A 205 -6.54 -15.86 2.09
N GLY A 206 -6.52 -16.77 3.07
CA GLY A 206 -6.72 -16.44 4.49
C GLY A 206 -5.59 -15.59 5.08
N TRP A 207 -4.43 -15.52 4.42
CA TRP A 207 -3.30 -14.68 4.84
C TRP A 207 -3.66 -13.20 5.00
N GLY A 208 -4.68 -12.72 4.28
CA GLY A 208 -5.10 -11.33 4.33
C GLY A 208 -5.80 -10.95 5.64
N ASP A 209 -6.27 -11.92 6.43
CA ASP A 209 -6.92 -11.66 7.72
C ASP A 209 -5.90 -11.16 8.77
N ASP A 210 -4.60 -11.39 8.52
CA ASP A 210 -3.50 -10.86 9.31
C ASP A 210 -3.10 -9.42 8.93
N LEU A 211 -3.84 -8.77 8.01
CA LEU A 211 -3.63 -7.39 7.60
C LEU A 211 -4.50 -6.40 8.37
N SER A 212 -3.93 -5.25 8.69
CA SER A 212 -4.66 -4.08 9.17
C SER A 212 -4.24 -2.84 8.38
N VAL A 213 -5.21 -2.01 8.02
CA VAL A 213 -4.98 -0.77 7.26
C VAL A 213 -5.46 0.42 8.08
N GLN A 214 -4.67 1.47 8.15
CA GLN A 214 -5.02 2.75 8.75
C GLN A 214 -4.90 3.84 7.68
N ILE A 215 -5.97 4.60 7.49
CA ILE A 215 -6.01 5.76 6.60
C ILE A 215 -6.32 6.96 7.48
N LEU A 216 -5.41 7.94 7.51
CA LEU A 216 -5.55 9.14 8.34
C LEU A 216 -5.38 10.40 7.49
N PRO A 217 -6.11 11.48 7.81
CA PRO A 217 -5.83 12.78 7.21
C PRO A 217 -4.46 13.29 7.68
N MET A 218 -3.76 13.98 6.80
CA MET A 218 -2.50 14.64 7.10
C MET A 218 -2.42 16.01 6.44
N VAL A 219 -1.55 16.86 6.98
CA VAL A 219 -1.23 18.16 6.37
C VAL A 219 -0.17 17.93 5.29
N GLY A 220 -0.58 17.95 4.02
CA GLY A 220 0.32 17.76 2.89
C GLY A 220 1.23 18.96 2.65
N ALA A 221 0.67 20.17 2.77
CA ALA A 221 1.39 21.42 2.68
C ALA A 221 0.73 22.51 3.53
N ARG A 222 1.55 23.33 4.19
CA ARG A 222 1.11 24.57 4.82
C ARG A 222 1.64 25.75 4.01
N ARG A 223 0.77 26.66 3.59
CA ARG A 223 1.08 27.84 2.78
C ARG A 223 0.55 29.09 3.42
N THR A 224 1.13 30.23 3.06
CA THR A 224 0.64 31.53 3.52
C THR A 224 -0.09 32.22 2.38
N LEU A 225 -1.20 32.85 2.74
CA LEU A 225 -1.95 33.71 1.85
C LEU A 225 -1.18 35.01 1.61
N ALA A 226 -1.21 35.46 0.37
CA ALA A 226 -0.63 36.71 -0.07
C ALA A 226 -1.76 37.70 -0.44
N SER A 227 -1.41 38.98 -0.53
CA SER A 227 -2.35 40.01 -0.97
C SER A 227 -2.86 39.76 -2.38
N THR A 228 -4.14 40.01 -2.62
CA THR A 228 -4.68 39.96 -3.99
C THR A 228 -4.15 41.13 -4.84
N PRO A 229 -4.11 40.99 -6.18
CA PRO A 229 -3.76 42.10 -7.07
C PRO A 229 -4.66 43.33 -6.92
N ALA A 230 -5.92 43.12 -6.50
CA ALA A 230 -6.89 44.19 -6.25
C ALA A 230 -6.65 44.96 -4.94
N SER A 231 -5.82 44.43 -4.02
CA SER A 231 -5.63 44.99 -2.68
C SER A 231 -4.71 46.23 -2.60
N GLY A 232 -4.16 46.68 -3.72
CA GLY A 232 -3.27 47.85 -3.76
C GLY A 232 -1.94 47.67 -3.01
N GLY A 233 -1.23 48.79 -2.84
CA GLY A 233 0.04 48.86 -2.12
C GLY A 233 -0.12 48.77 -0.60
N LYS A 234 0.97 48.47 0.12
CA LYS A 234 0.95 48.49 1.60
C LYS A 234 0.69 49.92 2.10
N VAL A 235 -0.33 50.07 2.95
CA VAL A 235 -0.69 51.35 3.58
C VAL A 235 -0.21 51.34 5.02
N SER A 236 0.51 52.38 5.44
CA SER A 236 1.02 52.51 6.81
C SER A 236 0.94 53.94 7.30
N THR A 237 0.59 54.10 8.58
CA THR A 237 0.54 55.36 9.32
C THR A 237 1.27 55.21 10.66
N GLN A 238 1.18 56.23 11.52
CA GLN A 238 1.70 56.20 12.89
C GLN A 238 0.61 56.56 13.91
N THR A 239 0.77 56.06 15.14
CA THR A 239 -0.06 56.51 16.26
C THR A 239 0.26 57.95 16.61
N THR A 240 -0.76 58.77 16.84
CA THR A 240 -0.61 60.19 17.16
C THR A 240 -0.52 60.45 18.66
N ALA A 241 -1.03 59.52 19.46
CA ALA A 241 -0.96 59.55 20.92
C ALA A 241 -0.47 58.21 21.50
N ALA A 242 -0.01 58.24 22.75
CA ALA A 242 0.31 57.02 23.49
C ALA A 242 -0.98 56.33 23.97
N ALA A 243 -1.01 55.00 23.92
CA ALA A 243 -2.09 54.18 24.43
C ALA A 243 -1.57 53.23 25.52
N ASN A 244 -2.30 53.12 26.63
CA ASN A 244 -1.88 52.25 27.74
C ASN A 244 -2.13 50.78 27.42
N ALA A 245 -1.42 49.88 28.11
CA ALA A 245 -1.77 48.46 28.11
C ALA A 245 -3.24 48.30 28.58
N GLY A 246 -4.00 47.45 27.91
CA GLY A 246 -5.43 47.27 28.15
C GLY A 246 -6.35 48.23 27.38
N ALA A 247 -5.81 49.23 26.67
CA ALA A 247 -6.65 50.09 25.83
C ALA A 247 -7.15 49.35 24.58
N THR A 248 -8.39 49.61 24.19
CA THR A 248 -8.98 49.13 22.93
C THR A 248 -8.95 50.19 21.84
N ASP A 249 -8.73 51.46 22.18
CA ASP A 249 -8.75 52.56 21.23
C ASP A 249 -7.33 53.08 20.98
N ILE A 250 -6.99 53.27 19.71
CA ILE A 250 -5.74 53.92 19.28
C ILE A 250 -6.02 55.04 18.30
N ASN A 251 -5.33 56.16 18.46
CA ASN A 251 -5.42 57.31 17.56
C ASN A 251 -4.31 57.24 16.52
N VAL A 252 -4.66 57.39 15.24
CA VAL A 252 -3.73 57.35 14.12
C VAL A 252 -3.94 58.52 13.17
N THR A 253 -2.88 58.89 12.45
CA THR A 253 -3.01 59.90 11.38
C THR A 253 -3.85 59.32 10.23
N PRO A 254 -4.94 59.99 9.80
CA PRO A 254 -5.82 59.49 8.75
C PRO A 254 -5.11 59.32 7.41
N ILE A 255 -5.48 58.29 6.68
CA ILE A 255 -5.10 58.09 5.27
C ILE A 255 -6.40 57.93 4.47
N ALA A 256 -6.67 58.89 3.58
CA ALA A 256 -7.89 58.93 2.80
C ALA A 256 -8.11 57.62 2.02
N GLY A 257 -9.27 57.00 2.20
CA GLY A 257 -9.70 55.76 1.55
C GLY A 257 -9.07 54.48 2.10
N SER A 258 -8.32 54.52 3.21
CA SER A 258 -7.69 53.31 3.79
C SER A 258 -7.61 53.30 5.32
N LEU A 259 -7.59 54.48 5.98
CA LEU A 259 -7.64 54.65 7.43
C LEU A 259 -8.41 55.94 7.75
N ASP A 260 -9.71 55.94 7.46
CA ASP A 260 -10.67 57.03 7.68
C ASP A 260 -12.07 56.47 7.97
N ALA A 261 -13.05 57.33 8.31
CA ALA A 261 -14.43 56.88 8.54
C ALA A 261 -15.10 56.22 7.31
N ALA A 262 -14.54 56.32 6.11
CA ALA A 262 -15.02 55.64 4.91
C ALA A 262 -14.44 54.23 4.75
N THR A 263 -13.47 53.85 5.57
CA THR A 263 -12.82 52.54 5.52
C THR A 263 -13.78 51.45 5.96
N ALA A 264 -14.00 50.46 5.09
CA ALA A 264 -14.86 49.33 5.40
C ALA A 264 -14.33 48.53 6.60
N THR A 265 -15.18 48.28 7.58
CA THR A 265 -14.87 47.50 8.78
C THR A 265 -15.66 46.19 8.81
N PRO A 266 -15.14 45.12 9.43
CA PRO A 266 -13.83 45.06 10.10
C PRO A 266 -12.66 44.85 9.11
N PHE A 267 -11.47 45.33 9.48
CA PHE A 267 -10.21 45.05 8.78
C PHE A 267 -9.08 44.83 9.81
N GLN A 268 -7.88 44.46 9.36
CA GLN A 268 -6.76 44.17 10.26
C GLN A 268 -5.62 45.17 10.10
N VAL A 269 -4.93 45.45 11.21
CA VAL A 269 -3.71 46.24 11.25
C VAL A 269 -2.60 45.52 12.00
N GLN A 270 -1.36 45.68 11.56
CA GLN A 270 -0.16 45.30 12.30
C GLN A 270 0.44 46.53 12.97
N ILE A 271 0.70 46.43 14.27
CA ILE A 271 1.31 47.50 15.05
C ILE A 271 2.77 47.12 15.32
N ASN A 272 3.72 47.95 14.88
CA ASN A 272 5.17 47.72 14.98
C ASN A 272 5.64 46.34 14.47
N GLY A 273 4.95 45.77 13.48
CA GLY A 273 5.25 44.43 12.94
C GLY A 273 4.84 43.27 13.84
N GLY A 274 4.03 43.52 14.88
CA GLY A 274 3.44 42.49 15.74
C GLY A 274 2.32 41.69 15.06
N ALA A 275 1.64 40.86 15.85
CA ALA A 275 0.50 40.09 15.37
C ALA A 275 -0.63 41.01 14.83
N PRO A 276 -1.32 40.64 13.74
CA PRO A 276 -2.47 41.40 13.25
C PRO A 276 -3.55 41.57 14.33
N VAL A 277 -4.09 42.77 14.44
CA VAL A 277 -5.20 43.11 15.33
C VAL A 277 -6.39 43.57 14.49
N THR A 278 -7.57 42.99 14.75
CA THR A 278 -8.82 43.39 14.08
C THR A 278 -9.29 44.74 14.60
N VAL A 279 -9.62 45.64 13.67
CA VAL A 279 -10.28 46.92 13.91
C VAL A 279 -11.77 46.74 13.62
N ASN A 280 -12.60 46.95 14.64
CA ASN A 280 -14.05 46.80 14.54
C ASN A 280 -14.74 48.05 14.01
N THR A 281 -14.26 49.21 14.43
CA THR A 281 -14.83 50.50 14.05
C THR A 281 -13.75 51.56 13.87
N VAL A 282 -14.02 52.49 12.96
CA VAL A 282 -13.20 53.65 12.70
C VAL A 282 -14.06 54.88 12.95
N THR A 283 -13.64 55.75 13.87
CA THR A 283 -14.38 56.97 14.21
C THR A 283 -13.52 58.19 13.95
N ASP A 284 -14.06 59.16 13.21
CA ASP A 284 -13.37 60.44 12.99
C ASP A 284 -13.25 61.22 14.30
N ALA A 285 -12.03 61.59 14.65
CA ALA A 285 -11.68 62.36 15.85
C ALA A 285 -10.70 63.48 15.45
N ALA A 286 -11.14 64.35 14.52
CA ALA A 286 -10.32 65.37 13.88
C ALA A 286 -9.40 66.10 14.90
N PRO A 287 -8.08 66.17 14.67
CA PRO A 287 -7.38 65.90 13.40
C PRO A 287 -7.08 64.42 13.10
N ASP A 288 -7.37 63.50 14.02
CA ASP A 288 -6.98 62.10 13.94
C ASP A 288 -8.17 61.18 13.68
N VAL A 289 -7.90 59.89 13.53
CA VAL A 289 -8.90 58.84 13.47
C VAL A 289 -8.68 57.86 14.62
N THR A 290 -9.75 57.51 15.32
CA THR A 290 -9.73 56.52 16.39
C THR A 290 -10.10 55.16 15.82
N LEU A 291 -9.18 54.19 15.94
CA LEU A 291 -9.42 52.79 15.62
C LEU A 291 -9.79 52.05 16.90
N THR A 292 -10.96 51.39 16.91
CA THR A 292 -11.39 50.54 18.03
C THR A 292 -11.01 49.09 17.71
N LEU A 293 -10.05 48.57 18.47
CA LEU A 293 -9.50 47.23 18.36
C LEU A 293 -10.44 46.20 18.99
N ALA A 294 -10.56 45.03 18.36
CA ALA A 294 -11.32 43.90 18.88
C ALA A 294 -10.67 43.26 20.11
N THR A 295 -9.36 43.45 20.30
CA THR A 295 -8.60 42.95 21.45
C THR A 295 -7.82 44.09 22.06
N ALA A 296 -7.85 44.18 23.39
CA ALA A 296 -7.10 45.18 24.13
C ALA A 296 -5.59 45.00 23.94
N LEU A 297 -4.86 46.11 23.93
CA LEU A 297 -3.41 46.10 23.79
C LEU A 297 -2.74 45.32 24.92
N GLY A 298 -1.89 44.34 24.57
CA GLY A 298 -1.11 43.59 25.56
C GLY A 298 0.00 44.41 26.23
N ALA A 299 0.44 45.50 25.60
CA ALA A 299 1.48 46.39 26.11
C ALA A 299 1.15 47.85 25.74
N ALA A 300 1.72 48.80 26.48
CA ALA A 300 1.56 50.22 26.17
C ALA A 300 2.24 50.56 24.83
N LEU A 301 1.54 51.34 24.00
CA LEU A 301 2.03 51.84 22.72
C LEU A 301 2.47 53.31 22.87
N PRO A 302 3.73 53.66 22.56
CA PRO A 302 4.14 55.06 22.47
C PRO A 302 3.54 55.74 21.23
N ALA A 303 3.45 57.07 21.27
CA ALA A 303 3.18 57.88 20.08
C ALA A 303 4.28 57.66 19.03
N GLY A 304 3.92 57.64 17.75
CA GLY A 304 4.82 57.35 16.64
C GLY A 304 4.96 55.86 16.30
N SER A 305 4.20 54.96 16.96
CA SER A 305 4.20 53.53 16.64
C SER A 305 3.63 53.29 15.25
N THR A 306 4.29 52.47 14.44
CA THR A 306 3.86 52.19 13.06
C THR A 306 2.61 51.32 13.07
N VAL A 307 1.59 51.72 12.32
CA VAL A 307 0.34 50.96 12.09
C VAL A 307 0.22 50.69 10.60
N THR A 308 0.32 49.43 10.19
CA THR A 308 0.23 49.01 8.79
C THR A 308 -1.06 48.23 8.55
N VAL A 309 -1.83 48.60 7.54
CA VAL A 309 -3.05 47.87 7.16
C VAL A 309 -2.68 46.53 6.53
N VAL A 310 -3.26 45.44 7.04
CA VAL A 310 -3.11 44.11 6.44
C VAL A 310 -4.04 44.01 5.26
N ARG A 311 -3.49 43.64 4.10
CA ARG A 311 -4.21 43.58 2.83
C ARG A 311 -5.09 42.34 2.76
N ALA A 312 -6.21 42.43 2.05
CA ALA A 312 -7.08 41.29 1.81
C ALA A 312 -6.36 40.21 0.99
N ALA A 313 -6.56 38.96 1.37
CA ALA A 313 -6.04 37.80 0.65
C ALA A 313 -7.07 37.15 -0.29
N VAL A 314 -8.31 37.62 -0.23
CA VAL A 314 -9.47 37.05 -0.95
C VAL A 314 -10.14 38.13 -1.79
N SER A 315 -10.52 37.77 -3.01
CA SER A 315 -11.34 38.59 -3.91
C SER A 315 -12.40 37.70 -4.56
N GLY A 316 -13.59 37.64 -3.96
CA GLY A 316 -14.62 36.68 -4.37
C GLY A 316 -14.16 35.24 -4.08
N SER A 317 -14.06 34.42 -5.12
CA SER A 317 -13.53 33.04 -5.02
C SER A 317 -12.02 32.94 -5.22
N ASP A 318 -11.37 34.02 -5.63
CA ASP A 318 -9.94 34.01 -5.92
C ASP A 318 -9.13 34.37 -4.68
N ILE A 319 -8.12 33.56 -4.39
CA ILE A 319 -7.15 33.79 -3.34
C ILE A 319 -5.73 33.78 -3.93
N THR A 320 -4.84 34.57 -3.36
CA THR A 320 -3.42 34.53 -3.74
C THR A 320 -2.65 33.72 -2.70
N VAL A 321 -1.92 32.70 -3.14
CA VAL A 321 -1.21 31.76 -2.26
C VAL A 321 0.26 31.73 -2.65
N THR A 322 1.14 31.86 -1.65
CA THR A 322 2.58 31.66 -1.86
C THR A 322 2.84 30.17 -2.09
N GLY A 323 3.64 29.82 -3.10
CA GLY A 323 3.92 28.40 -3.40
C GLY A 323 2.67 27.57 -3.72
N ALA A 324 1.77 28.13 -4.53
CA ALA A 324 0.54 27.48 -4.99
C ALA A 324 0.80 26.25 -5.88
N ASP A 325 2.04 26.02 -6.32
CA ASP A 325 2.48 24.86 -7.10
C ASP A 325 2.23 23.51 -6.42
N ARG A 326 2.04 23.50 -5.10
CA ARG A 326 1.66 22.29 -4.34
C ARG A 326 0.16 22.00 -4.35
N LEU A 327 -0.66 22.96 -4.74
CA LEU A 327 -2.11 22.80 -4.82
C LEU A 327 -2.48 22.22 -6.19
N TYR A 328 -3.64 21.58 -6.26
CA TYR A 328 -4.16 20.93 -7.45
C TYR A 328 -5.68 21.10 -7.50
N ALA A 329 -6.29 20.90 -8.66
CA ALA A 329 -7.74 20.94 -8.80
C ALA A 329 -8.39 19.86 -7.90
N ASP A 330 -9.54 20.17 -7.33
CA ASP A 330 -10.27 19.34 -6.36
C ASP A 330 -9.53 19.08 -5.03
N ALA A 331 -8.41 19.77 -4.78
CA ALA A 331 -7.74 19.74 -3.49
C ALA A 331 -8.62 20.36 -2.40
N VAL A 332 -8.82 19.62 -1.30
CA VAL A 332 -9.46 20.13 -0.09
C VAL A 332 -8.44 20.90 0.73
N VAL A 333 -8.77 22.15 1.06
CA VAL A 333 -7.90 23.05 1.83
C VAL A 333 -8.64 23.61 3.02
N GLN A 334 -7.95 23.74 4.15
CA GLN A 334 -8.42 24.50 5.30
C GLN A 334 -7.78 25.89 5.28
N LEU A 335 -8.61 26.92 5.20
CA LEU A 335 -8.19 28.30 5.43
C LEU A 335 -8.22 28.59 6.93
N GLU A 336 -7.21 29.29 7.41
CA GLU A 336 -7.03 29.61 8.83
C GLU A 336 -6.60 31.06 8.99
N GLY A 337 -7.47 31.86 9.63
CA GLY A 337 -7.21 33.27 9.90
C GLY A 337 -7.86 33.72 11.21
N ALA A 338 -7.76 35.01 11.52
CA ALA A 338 -8.31 35.53 12.78
C ALA A 338 -9.84 35.44 12.88
N ALA A 339 -10.55 35.45 11.74
CA ALA A 339 -12.00 35.30 11.68
C ALA A 339 -12.48 33.84 11.91
N GLY A 340 -11.55 32.87 11.95
CA GLY A 340 -11.84 31.46 12.13
C GLY A 340 -11.23 30.60 11.03
N THR A 341 -11.76 29.38 10.90
CA THR A 341 -11.34 28.45 9.85
C THR A 341 -12.52 28.00 9.01
N GLU A 342 -12.27 27.68 7.76
CA GLU A 342 -13.25 26.96 6.95
C GLU A 342 -12.58 26.07 5.91
N ILE A 343 -13.31 25.04 5.49
CA ILE A 343 -12.90 24.12 4.44
C ILE A 343 -13.36 24.67 3.09
N ARG A 344 -12.47 24.62 2.09
CA ARG A 344 -12.75 24.97 0.71
C ARG A 344 -12.11 23.97 -0.24
N VAL A 345 -12.57 23.99 -1.48
CA VAL A 345 -12.08 23.12 -2.55
C VAL A 345 -11.47 24.00 -3.62
N VAL A 346 -10.28 23.62 -4.07
CA VAL A 346 -9.58 24.31 -5.16
C VAL A 346 -10.24 23.94 -6.48
N GLN A 347 -10.69 24.94 -7.24
CA GLN A 347 -11.20 24.74 -8.60
C GLN A 347 -10.07 24.76 -9.63
N SER A 348 -9.15 25.72 -9.52
CA SER A 348 -7.99 25.81 -10.41
C SER A 348 -6.84 26.59 -9.79
N VAL A 349 -5.63 26.39 -10.34
CA VAL A 349 -4.40 27.07 -9.90
C VAL A 349 -3.70 27.64 -11.13
N VAL A 350 -3.44 28.95 -11.11
CA VAL A 350 -2.73 29.68 -12.17
C VAL A 350 -1.65 30.56 -11.55
N GLY A 351 -0.39 30.13 -11.64
CA GLY A 351 0.72 30.83 -10.98
C GLY A 351 0.53 30.84 -9.47
N SER A 352 0.39 32.03 -8.87
CA SER A 352 0.09 32.19 -7.44
C SER A 352 -1.40 32.42 -7.14
N GLN A 353 -2.26 32.47 -8.16
CA GLN A 353 -3.71 32.62 -8.00
C GLN A 353 -4.35 31.25 -7.90
N VAL A 354 -5.24 31.10 -6.93
CA VAL A 354 -6.03 29.89 -6.71
C VAL A 354 -7.50 30.30 -6.70
N THR A 355 -8.28 29.73 -7.60
CA THR A 355 -9.73 29.93 -7.62
C THR A 355 -10.38 28.80 -6.83
N LEU A 356 -11.21 29.15 -5.86
CA LEU A 356 -11.98 28.21 -5.05
C LEU A 356 -13.35 27.93 -5.70
N THR A 357 -13.90 26.74 -5.48
CA THR A 357 -15.25 26.40 -5.96
C THR A 357 -16.34 27.29 -5.35
N GLN A 358 -16.10 27.80 -4.15
CA GLN A 358 -16.97 28.73 -3.44
C GLN A 358 -16.14 29.79 -2.72
N ALA A 359 -16.62 31.04 -2.74
CA ALA A 359 -16.03 32.13 -1.99
C ALA A 359 -15.90 31.79 -0.49
N PRO A 360 -14.78 32.16 0.16
CA PRO A 360 -14.66 32.10 1.62
C PRO A 360 -15.78 32.90 2.30
N GLY A 361 -16.34 32.36 3.37
CA GLY A 361 -17.37 33.04 4.17
C GLY A 361 -16.72 33.96 5.21
N ASN A 362 -15.52 33.61 5.65
CA ASN A 362 -14.71 34.41 6.56
C ASN A 362 -13.81 35.38 5.79
N ALA A 363 -13.45 36.49 6.43
CA ALA A 363 -12.43 37.39 5.90
C ALA A 363 -11.03 36.84 6.20
N TYR A 364 -10.20 36.71 5.15
CA TYR A 364 -8.78 36.36 5.28
C TYR A 364 -7.88 37.45 4.71
N ALA A 365 -6.73 37.60 5.35
CA ALA A 365 -5.76 38.64 5.07
C ALA A 365 -4.38 38.06 4.72
N GLU A 366 -3.51 38.91 4.16
CA GLU A 366 -2.11 38.58 3.88
C GLU A 366 -1.42 38.09 5.16
N GLY A 367 -0.81 36.90 5.10
CA GLY A 367 -0.16 36.25 6.23
C GLY A 367 -0.99 35.14 6.90
N ASP A 368 -2.29 35.05 6.61
CA ASP A 368 -3.12 33.93 7.05
C ASP A 368 -2.66 32.61 6.42
N THR A 369 -3.07 31.49 7.01
CA THR A 369 -2.59 30.16 6.61
C THR A 369 -3.60 29.43 5.74
N LEU A 370 -3.08 28.65 4.79
CA LEU A 370 -3.78 27.62 4.05
C LEU A 370 -3.11 26.27 4.32
N SER A 371 -3.88 25.27 4.76
CA SER A 371 -3.42 23.91 4.98
C SER A 371 -4.06 22.95 3.99
N LEU A 372 -3.26 22.25 3.20
CA LEU A 372 -3.70 21.24 2.24
C LEU A 372 -4.00 19.92 2.95
N VAL A 373 -5.18 19.36 2.71
CA VAL A 373 -5.61 18.06 3.24
C VAL A 373 -5.20 16.95 2.28
N GLU A 374 -4.36 16.04 2.75
CA GLU A 374 -3.96 14.81 2.06
C GLU A 374 -4.16 13.61 2.99
N ALA A 375 -3.89 12.41 2.50
CA ALA A 375 -3.94 11.18 3.28
C ALA A 375 -2.55 10.60 3.54
N GLU A 376 -2.41 9.97 4.70
CA GLU A 376 -1.40 8.93 4.94
C GLU A 376 -2.09 7.57 5.08
N VAL A 377 -1.42 6.53 4.59
CA VAL A 377 -1.86 5.14 4.67
C VAL A 377 -0.77 4.33 5.33
N ARG A 378 -1.13 3.61 6.38
CA ARG A 378 -0.27 2.64 7.05
C ARG A 378 -0.87 1.26 6.90
N VAL A 379 -0.06 0.31 6.49
CA VAL A 379 -0.46 -1.10 6.37
C VAL A 379 0.41 -1.90 7.30
N ARG A 380 -0.20 -2.84 8.01
CA ARG A 380 0.49 -3.72 8.95
C ARG A 380 0.12 -5.16 8.64
N TYR A 381 1.13 -6.00 8.49
CA TYR A 381 0.98 -7.44 8.31
C TYR A 381 1.55 -8.18 9.52
N ARG A 382 0.72 -9.00 10.18
CA ARG A 382 1.06 -9.74 11.41
C ARG A 382 0.86 -11.25 11.23
N PRO A 383 1.69 -11.92 10.42
CA PRO A 383 1.56 -13.35 10.21
C PRO A 383 1.71 -14.12 11.53
N ALA A 384 0.89 -15.15 11.73
CA ALA A 384 1.05 -16.07 12.85
C ALA A 384 2.47 -16.66 12.91
N GLY A 385 3.14 -16.50 14.05
CA GLY A 385 4.51 -17.00 14.25
C GLY A 385 5.62 -16.21 13.52
N GLY A 386 5.27 -15.14 12.80
CA GLY A 386 6.21 -14.26 12.10
C GLY A 386 6.45 -12.93 12.81
N THR A 387 7.27 -12.07 12.18
CA THR A 387 7.52 -10.70 12.65
C THR A 387 6.54 -9.74 11.98
N GLU A 388 6.05 -8.75 12.71
CA GLU A 388 5.24 -7.66 12.16
C GLU A 388 6.00 -6.89 11.07
N GLN A 389 5.35 -6.66 9.94
CA GLN A 389 5.87 -5.88 8.84
C GLN A 389 4.92 -4.70 8.56
N THR A 390 5.48 -3.55 8.16
CA THR A 390 4.70 -2.33 7.93
C THR A 390 5.05 -1.67 6.61
N GLU A 391 4.05 -1.13 5.93
CA GLU A 391 4.19 -0.18 4.82
C GLU A 391 3.62 1.17 5.26
N HIS A 392 4.25 2.26 4.84
CA HIS A 392 3.80 3.61 5.12
C HIS A 392 3.88 4.48 3.87
N PHE A 393 2.76 5.11 3.53
CA PHE A 393 2.62 6.01 2.40
C PHE A 393 2.04 7.32 2.91
N ALA A 394 2.61 8.44 2.50
CA ALA A 394 2.18 9.77 2.92
C ALA A 394 2.16 10.73 1.71
N GLY A 395 1.48 11.85 1.86
CA GLY A 395 1.32 12.86 0.81
C GLY A 395 0.45 12.36 -0.34
N LEU A 396 -0.61 11.62 -0.01
CA LEU A 396 -1.54 11.06 -1.00
C LEU A 396 -2.70 12.02 -1.23
N ARG A 397 -2.90 12.41 -2.49
CA ARG A 397 -4.03 13.25 -2.90
C ARG A 397 -5.34 12.48 -2.76
N LEU A 398 -6.39 13.14 -2.29
CA LEU A 398 -7.71 12.52 -2.16
C LEU A 398 -8.42 12.33 -3.50
N THR A 399 -7.90 12.88 -4.59
CA THR A 399 -8.48 12.74 -5.93
C THR A 399 -8.47 11.28 -6.39
N ASN A 400 -9.48 10.88 -7.18
CA ASN A 400 -9.53 9.54 -7.79
C ASN A 400 -9.03 9.57 -9.24
N GLU A 401 -7.88 10.22 -9.44
CA GLU A 401 -7.21 10.29 -10.73
C GLU A 401 -6.24 9.12 -10.87
N PRO A 402 -5.97 8.63 -12.10
CA PRO A 402 -4.98 7.57 -12.36
C PRO A 402 -3.54 8.09 -12.26
N ASP A 403 -3.25 8.89 -11.24
CA ASP A 403 -1.94 9.47 -10.95
C ASP A 403 -1.30 8.78 -9.73
N PRO A 404 0.00 8.44 -9.75
CA PRO A 404 0.68 7.81 -8.61
C PRO A 404 0.65 8.59 -7.30
N SER A 405 0.36 9.89 -7.33
CA SER A 405 0.19 10.74 -6.15
C SER A 405 -1.21 10.65 -5.54
N SER A 406 -2.21 10.15 -6.27
CA SER A 406 -3.56 9.89 -5.76
C SER A 406 -3.59 8.74 -4.75
N LEU A 407 -4.50 8.79 -3.80
CA LEU A 407 -4.69 7.77 -2.75
C LEU A 407 -4.88 6.37 -3.33
N ILE A 408 -5.84 6.20 -4.23
CA ILE A 408 -6.20 4.88 -4.76
C ILE A 408 -5.12 4.37 -5.73
N ALA A 409 -4.79 5.14 -6.77
CA ALA A 409 -3.81 4.74 -7.77
C ALA A 409 -2.39 4.60 -7.17
N GLY A 410 -1.99 5.51 -6.29
CA GLY A 410 -0.71 5.49 -5.62
C GLY A 410 -0.50 4.30 -4.70
N ILE A 411 -1.56 3.83 -4.01
CA ILE A 411 -1.50 2.60 -3.20
C ILE A 411 -1.51 1.36 -4.08
N ASN A 412 -2.38 1.31 -5.09
CA ASN A 412 -2.47 0.15 -5.99
C ASN A 412 -1.17 -0.09 -6.78
N LEU A 413 -0.41 0.96 -7.05
CA LEU A 413 0.89 0.87 -7.72
C LEU A 413 2.04 0.46 -6.79
N ARG A 414 2.02 0.88 -5.51
CA ARG A 414 3.19 0.79 -4.61
C ARG A 414 3.05 -0.22 -3.48
N SER A 415 1.85 -0.55 -3.02
CA SER A 415 1.66 -1.49 -1.92
C SER A 415 1.85 -2.93 -2.37
N HIS A 416 2.58 -3.71 -1.59
CA HIS A 416 2.72 -5.14 -1.79
C HIS A 416 1.54 -5.93 -1.23
N TRP A 417 0.81 -5.38 -0.25
CA TRP A 417 -0.17 -6.15 0.53
C TRP A 417 -1.62 -5.79 0.30
N ILE A 418 -1.94 -4.57 -0.15
CA ILE A 418 -3.34 -4.15 -0.32
C ILE A 418 -3.61 -3.50 -1.66
N ARG A 419 -4.89 -3.51 -2.03
CA ARG A 419 -5.48 -2.72 -3.10
C ARG A 419 -6.64 -1.92 -2.54
N LEU A 420 -6.82 -0.71 -3.04
CA LEU A 420 -7.94 0.17 -2.70
C LEU A 420 -8.88 0.30 -3.90
N ALA A 421 -10.18 0.37 -3.61
CA ALA A 421 -11.22 0.67 -4.59
C ALA A 421 -12.16 1.74 -4.02
N ALA A 422 -12.51 2.74 -4.85
CA ALA A 422 -13.53 3.71 -4.51
C ALA A 422 -14.89 3.01 -4.36
N GLY A 423 -15.59 3.31 -3.28
CA GLY A 423 -16.99 2.94 -3.09
C GLY A 423 -17.95 3.95 -3.74
N ALA A 424 -19.25 3.70 -3.60
CA ALA A 424 -20.28 4.53 -4.22
C ALA A 424 -20.33 5.96 -3.67
N ASP A 425 -19.88 6.16 -2.43
CA ASP A 425 -19.92 7.45 -1.74
C ASP A 425 -18.53 8.13 -1.68
N TYR A 426 -17.57 7.65 -2.47
CA TYR A 426 -16.24 8.27 -2.57
C TYR A 426 -16.35 9.67 -3.17
N ASP A 427 -16.10 10.68 -2.34
CA ASP A 427 -16.04 12.09 -2.76
C ASP A 427 -14.77 12.73 -2.21
N ALA A 428 -13.82 12.99 -3.12
CA ALA A 428 -12.52 13.59 -2.82
C ALA A 428 -12.63 15.02 -2.25
N THR A 429 -13.77 15.68 -2.46
CA THR A 429 -14.00 17.09 -2.12
C THR A 429 -14.72 17.28 -0.78
N SER A 430 -15.31 16.21 -0.25
CA SER A 430 -16.03 16.21 1.03
C SER A 430 -15.17 15.64 2.15
N LEU A 431 -14.71 16.52 3.06
CA LEU A 431 -13.95 16.08 4.24
C LEU A 431 -14.77 15.18 5.19
N ALA A 432 -16.11 15.29 5.16
CA ALA A 432 -16.98 14.40 5.93
C ALA A 432 -17.00 12.96 5.39
N ASN A 433 -16.66 12.79 4.11
CA ASN A 433 -16.54 11.49 3.44
C ASN A 433 -15.11 10.95 3.48
N PHE A 434 -14.24 11.48 4.35
CA PHE A 434 -12.89 10.95 4.47
C PHE A 434 -12.94 9.46 4.89
N PRO A 435 -12.11 8.57 4.30
CA PRO A 435 -12.14 7.13 4.62
C PRO A 435 -11.77 6.86 6.09
N ALA A 436 -12.70 6.28 6.84
CA ALA A 436 -12.52 5.93 8.25
C ALA A 436 -13.23 4.61 8.60
N VAL A 437 -12.76 3.92 9.64
CA VAL A 437 -13.40 2.68 10.14
C VAL A 437 -14.00 2.90 11.53
N THR A 438 -15.02 2.11 11.86
CA THR A 438 -15.73 2.21 13.16
C THR A 438 -15.02 1.51 14.31
N THR A 439 -14.13 0.56 14.01
CA THR A 439 -13.45 -0.31 14.98
C THR A 439 -12.12 0.25 15.47
N GLY A 440 -11.94 1.59 15.41
CA GLY A 440 -10.71 2.27 15.82
C GLY A 440 -9.96 2.83 14.62
N GLY A 441 -8.66 3.13 14.78
CA GLY A 441 -7.87 3.70 13.68
C GLY A 441 -7.38 2.69 12.66
N TRP A 442 -7.58 1.39 12.92
CA TRP A 442 -7.10 0.30 12.10
C TRP A 442 -8.27 -0.56 11.61
N GLY A 443 -8.49 -0.59 10.30
CA GLY A 443 -9.40 -1.52 9.63
C GLY A 443 -8.70 -2.86 9.47
N ALA A 444 -9.06 -3.83 10.31
CA ALA A 444 -8.64 -5.22 10.12
C ALA A 444 -9.36 -5.80 8.89
N LEU A 445 -8.60 -6.40 7.99
CA LEU A 445 -9.16 -7.13 6.86
C LEU A 445 -9.68 -8.48 7.38
N ALA A 446 -10.76 -8.97 6.77
CA ALA A 446 -11.34 -10.25 7.13
C ALA A 446 -12.01 -10.92 5.93
N GLY A 447 -12.36 -12.20 6.09
CA GLY A 447 -13.14 -12.96 5.11
C GLY A 447 -12.30 -13.51 3.96
N GLY A 448 -10.98 -13.56 4.11
CA GLY A 448 -10.12 -14.27 3.16
C GLY A 448 -10.29 -15.77 3.29
N ASP A 449 -10.30 -16.46 2.16
CA ASP A 449 -10.37 -17.91 2.10
C ASP A 449 -9.53 -18.41 0.92
N ASP A 450 -8.66 -19.39 1.16
CA ASP A 450 -7.91 -20.05 0.09
C ASP A 450 -8.77 -21.09 -0.66
N ALA A 451 -9.95 -21.42 -0.13
CA ALA A 451 -10.90 -22.39 -0.65
C ALA A 451 -10.26 -23.77 -0.93
N LEU A 452 -9.23 -24.16 -0.14
CA LEU A 452 -8.47 -25.40 -0.33
C LEU A 452 -9.33 -26.66 -0.23
N ALA A 453 -10.46 -26.61 0.49
CA ALA A 453 -11.43 -27.69 0.52
C ALA A 453 -12.06 -28.00 -0.85
N THR A 454 -12.01 -27.05 -1.79
CA THR A 454 -12.50 -27.20 -3.17
C THR A 454 -11.37 -27.42 -4.19
N LEU A 455 -10.11 -27.47 -3.74
CA LEU A 455 -8.96 -27.72 -4.60
C LEU A 455 -9.07 -29.09 -5.27
N THR A 456 -8.79 -29.13 -6.56
CA THR A 456 -8.80 -30.33 -7.39
C THR A 456 -7.54 -30.43 -8.23
N THR A 457 -7.29 -31.59 -8.82
CA THR A 457 -6.18 -31.79 -9.77
C THR A 457 -6.35 -30.96 -11.04
N ALA A 458 -7.60 -30.62 -11.41
CA ALA A 458 -7.90 -29.73 -12.53
C ALA A 458 -7.36 -28.31 -12.32
N ASP A 459 -7.23 -27.84 -11.08
CA ASP A 459 -6.64 -26.52 -10.78
C ASP A 459 -5.13 -26.49 -11.06
N PHE A 460 -4.45 -27.64 -10.96
CA PHE A 460 -3.03 -27.79 -11.33
C PHE A 460 -2.84 -27.89 -12.85
N ILE A 461 -3.72 -28.62 -13.54
CA ILE A 461 -3.76 -28.69 -15.01
C ILE A 461 -3.99 -27.28 -15.57
N GLY A 462 -5.02 -26.60 -15.03
CA GLY A 462 -5.41 -25.26 -15.41
C GLY A 462 -6.23 -25.19 -16.69
N VAL A 463 -6.62 -23.98 -17.05
CA VAL A 463 -7.41 -23.69 -18.26
C VAL A 463 -6.64 -22.77 -19.21
N ASN A 464 -6.95 -22.86 -20.50
CA ASN A 464 -6.34 -22.03 -21.55
C ASN A 464 -7.40 -21.20 -22.32
N PRO A 465 -8.00 -20.17 -21.69
CA PRO A 465 -8.95 -19.28 -22.36
C PRO A 465 -8.29 -18.25 -23.29
N GLY A 466 -6.95 -18.11 -23.22
CA GLY A 466 -6.16 -17.20 -24.04
C GLY A 466 -5.04 -16.52 -23.23
N PRO A 467 -4.20 -15.71 -23.91
CA PRO A 467 -3.06 -15.05 -23.29
C PRO A 467 -3.44 -14.16 -22.09
N GLY A 468 -2.67 -14.23 -21.01
CA GLY A 468 -2.87 -13.51 -19.75
C GLY A 468 -3.98 -14.07 -18.85
N GLN A 469 -4.67 -15.13 -19.28
CA GLN A 469 -5.78 -15.75 -18.55
C GLN A 469 -5.59 -17.25 -18.31
N ARG A 470 -4.42 -17.78 -18.68
CA ARG A 470 -4.06 -19.18 -18.45
C ARG A 470 -3.80 -19.43 -16.96
N THR A 471 -4.12 -20.63 -16.49
CA THR A 471 -3.87 -21.06 -15.10
C THR A 471 -3.12 -22.39 -15.09
N GLY A 472 -2.64 -22.81 -13.91
CA GLY A 472 -1.99 -24.12 -13.75
C GLY A 472 -0.79 -24.34 -14.69
N ILE A 473 -0.62 -25.55 -15.19
CA ILE A 473 0.42 -25.91 -16.17
C ILE A 473 0.29 -25.06 -17.44
N GLN A 474 -0.94 -24.80 -17.92
CA GLN A 474 -1.18 -24.01 -19.13
C GLN A 474 -0.56 -22.61 -19.04
N ALA A 475 -0.49 -22.02 -17.84
CA ALA A 475 0.08 -20.68 -17.66
C ALA A 475 1.56 -20.60 -18.03
N LEU A 476 2.31 -21.71 -17.88
CA LEU A 476 3.73 -21.74 -18.24
C LEU A 476 3.95 -21.57 -19.75
N GLU A 477 2.95 -21.85 -20.60
CA GLU A 477 3.03 -21.69 -22.06
C GLU A 477 3.41 -20.26 -22.47
N GLU A 478 3.08 -19.25 -21.65
CA GLU A 478 3.40 -17.84 -21.94
C GLU A 478 4.87 -17.47 -21.74
N ILE A 479 5.67 -18.36 -21.13
CA ILE A 479 7.05 -18.09 -20.76
C ILE A 479 8.00 -18.98 -21.56
N ASP A 480 8.49 -18.48 -22.68
CA ASP A 480 9.42 -19.18 -23.59
C ASP A 480 10.74 -19.59 -22.90
N GLU A 481 11.15 -18.86 -21.86
CA GLU A 481 12.43 -19.11 -21.17
C GLU A 481 12.43 -20.38 -20.31
N VAL A 482 11.26 -20.97 -20.00
CA VAL A 482 11.16 -22.16 -19.15
C VAL A 482 11.70 -23.38 -19.89
N ALA A 483 12.74 -24.01 -19.35
CA ALA A 483 13.36 -25.22 -19.92
C ALA A 483 13.06 -26.49 -19.11
N ILE A 484 12.76 -26.35 -17.81
CA ILE A 484 12.44 -27.47 -16.91
C ILE A 484 11.08 -27.19 -16.27
N CYS A 485 10.17 -28.16 -16.28
CA CYS A 485 8.84 -28.02 -15.70
C CYS A 485 8.64 -29.00 -14.53
N ILE A 486 8.16 -28.50 -13.39
CA ILE A 486 7.85 -29.30 -12.20
C ILE A 486 6.47 -28.92 -11.63
N VAL A 487 5.76 -29.92 -11.13
CA VAL A 487 4.55 -29.73 -10.30
C VAL A 487 4.82 -30.44 -8.97
N PRO A 488 5.53 -29.77 -8.04
CA PRO A 488 6.21 -30.47 -6.98
C PRO A 488 5.26 -31.22 -6.05
N GLY A 489 5.59 -32.49 -5.78
CA GLY A 489 4.80 -33.32 -4.87
C GLY A 489 3.48 -33.80 -5.45
N MET A 490 3.23 -33.64 -6.75
CA MET A 490 2.00 -34.10 -7.41
C MET A 490 2.27 -35.33 -8.28
N TRP A 491 1.69 -36.47 -7.90
CA TRP A 491 1.80 -37.75 -8.62
C TRP A 491 0.50 -38.25 -9.23
N ASP A 492 -0.55 -37.43 -9.18
CA ASP A 492 -1.80 -37.68 -9.89
C ASP A 492 -1.56 -37.89 -11.38
N SER A 493 -2.18 -38.93 -11.95
CA SER A 493 -1.95 -39.33 -13.34
C SER A 493 -2.38 -38.27 -14.35
N ASP A 494 -3.42 -37.48 -14.06
CA ASP A 494 -3.88 -36.44 -14.97
C ASP A 494 -2.95 -35.24 -14.96
N VAL A 495 -2.44 -34.85 -13.79
CA VAL A 495 -1.45 -33.78 -13.64
C VAL A 495 -0.14 -34.15 -14.35
N GLN A 496 0.38 -35.37 -14.14
CA GLN A 496 1.62 -35.81 -14.78
C GLN A 496 1.49 -35.95 -16.30
N ARG A 497 0.34 -36.47 -16.76
CA ARG A 497 0.04 -36.56 -18.18
C ARG A 497 -0.02 -35.18 -18.82
N GLU A 498 -0.68 -34.20 -18.20
CA GLU A 498 -0.72 -32.84 -18.72
C GLU A 498 0.68 -32.21 -18.75
N LEU A 499 1.47 -32.36 -17.70
CA LEU A 499 2.84 -31.82 -17.66
C LEU A 499 3.70 -32.42 -18.78
N THR A 500 3.51 -33.71 -19.06
CA THR A 500 4.19 -34.42 -20.14
C THR A 500 3.74 -33.88 -21.51
N VAL A 501 2.43 -33.81 -21.75
CA VAL A 501 1.85 -33.27 -23.00
C VAL A 501 2.29 -31.83 -23.25
N HIS A 502 2.34 -31.01 -22.20
CA HIS A 502 2.84 -29.64 -22.27
C HIS A 502 4.29 -29.59 -22.79
N CYS A 503 5.16 -30.44 -22.26
CA CYS A 503 6.56 -30.51 -22.68
C CYS A 503 6.73 -31.10 -24.09
N GLU A 504 5.93 -32.10 -24.45
CA GLU A 504 5.92 -32.69 -25.80
C GLU A 504 5.44 -31.70 -26.87
N THR A 505 4.42 -30.91 -26.55
CA THR A 505 3.80 -29.97 -27.48
C THR A 505 4.73 -28.80 -27.79
N LEU A 506 5.43 -28.27 -26.78
CA LEU A 506 6.36 -27.15 -26.94
C LEU A 506 7.75 -27.61 -27.41
N ALA A 507 8.13 -28.86 -27.13
CA ALA A 507 9.38 -29.50 -27.54
C ALA A 507 10.70 -28.80 -27.12
N GLU A 508 10.61 -27.72 -26.35
CA GLU A 508 11.75 -26.94 -25.82
C GLU A 508 11.92 -27.08 -24.30
N ARG A 509 11.12 -27.94 -23.66
CA ARG A 509 11.02 -28.08 -22.19
C ARG A 509 11.04 -29.53 -21.77
N PHE A 510 11.43 -29.77 -20.52
CA PHE A 510 11.56 -31.11 -19.97
C PHE A 510 10.88 -31.23 -18.60
N ALA A 511 10.03 -32.24 -18.42
CA ALA A 511 9.31 -32.48 -17.18
C ALA A 511 10.12 -33.34 -16.19
N ILE A 512 10.08 -32.98 -14.91
CA ILE A 512 10.55 -33.86 -13.83
C ILE A 512 9.32 -34.31 -13.03
N LEU A 513 9.08 -35.62 -13.02
CA LEU A 513 7.91 -36.25 -12.42
C LEU A 513 8.28 -36.84 -11.05
N ASP A 514 7.34 -36.72 -10.11
CA ASP A 514 7.46 -37.26 -8.75
C ASP A 514 6.60 -38.52 -8.61
N PRO A 515 7.13 -39.65 -8.11
CA PRO A 515 6.30 -40.80 -7.73
C PRO A 515 5.65 -40.58 -6.36
N PRO A 516 4.64 -41.38 -5.97
CA PRO A 516 4.22 -41.49 -4.58
C PRO A 516 5.39 -41.84 -3.64
N PRO A 517 5.34 -41.42 -2.37
CA PRO A 517 6.36 -41.80 -1.39
C PRO A 517 6.32 -43.31 -1.12
N ASP A 518 7.46 -43.83 -0.68
CA ASP A 518 7.63 -45.18 -0.14
C ASP A 518 7.18 -46.38 -1.01
N LEU A 519 7.08 -46.20 -2.32
CA LEU A 519 6.82 -47.32 -3.24
C LEU A 519 7.91 -48.39 -3.17
N SER A 520 7.51 -49.66 -3.20
CA SER A 520 8.44 -50.77 -3.42
C SER A 520 8.95 -50.81 -4.87
N VAL A 521 10.02 -51.58 -5.12
CA VAL A 521 10.62 -51.76 -6.45
C VAL A 521 9.59 -52.20 -7.50
N GLN A 522 8.64 -53.06 -7.14
CA GLN A 522 7.60 -53.50 -8.06
C GLN A 522 6.55 -52.41 -8.32
N GLU A 523 6.19 -51.65 -7.29
CA GLU A 523 5.18 -50.58 -7.39
C GLU A 523 5.71 -49.40 -8.19
N ILE A 524 6.98 -49.00 -8.02
CA ILE A 524 7.57 -47.92 -8.83
C ILE A 524 7.69 -48.31 -10.30
N GLN A 525 7.95 -49.59 -10.61
CA GLN A 525 7.92 -50.10 -11.98
C GLN A 525 6.51 -50.04 -12.57
N ALA A 526 5.51 -50.45 -11.80
CA ALA A 526 4.11 -50.37 -12.22
C ALA A 526 3.67 -48.91 -12.45
N PHE A 527 4.09 -48.00 -11.56
CA PHE A 527 3.83 -46.56 -11.67
C PHE A 527 4.49 -45.93 -12.90
N ARG A 528 5.73 -46.32 -13.23
CA ARG A 528 6.48 -45.81 -14.38
C ARG A 528 6.00 -46.39 -15.72
N SER A 529 5.44 -47.59 -15.73
CA SER A 529 5.03 -48.31 -16.95
C SER A 529 4.10 -47.53 -17.91
N PRO A 530 3.09 -46.76 -17.46
CA PRO A 530 2.21 -46.01 -18.38
C PRO A 530 2.85 -44.74 -18.95
N ILE A 531 4.01 -44.30 -18.47
CA ILE A 531 4.66 -43.05 -18.87
C ILE A 531 5.62 -43.33 -20.04
N ASP A 532 5.19 -43.18 -21.29
CA ASP A 532 6.06 -43.42 -22.45
C ASP A 532 6.39 -42.10 -23.18
N THR A 533 7.44 -41.43 -22.74
CA THR A 533 7.89 -40.16 -23.31
C THR A 533 9.39 -39.98 -23.20
N THR A 534 9.95 -39.15 -24.09
CA THR A 534 11.34 -38.69 -24.04
C THR A 534 11.48 -37.28 -23.45
N PHE A 535 10.36 -36.62 -23.11
CA PHE A 535 10.31 -35.27 -22.57
C PHE A 535 10.09 -35.22 -21.05
N ALA A 536 10.15 -36.38 -20.37
CA ALA A 536 10.00 -36.44 -18.92
C ALA A 536 10.97 -37.46 -18.27
N ALA A 537 11.36 -37.19 -17.03
CA ALA A 537 12.13 -38.12 -16.20
C ALA A 537 11.49 -38.30 -14.82
N LEU A 538 11.54 -39.53 -14.30
CA LEU A 538 11.06 -39.90 -12.98
C LEU A 538 12.26 -40.15 -12.05
N TYR A 539 12.20 -39.61 -10.83
CA TYR A 539 13.24 -39.78 -9.81
C TYR A 539 12.70 -40.44 -8.54
N TYR A 540 13.49 -41.33 -7.95
CA TYR A 540 13.11 -42.17 -6.82
C TYR A 540 14.35 -42.52 -5.99
N PRO A 541 14.31 -42.63 -4.64
CA PRO A 541 13.20 -42.42 -3.72
C PRO A 541 13.03 -40.94 -3.31
N TRP A 542 12.11 -40.68 -2.37
CA TRP A 542 11.89 -39.37 -1.77
C TRP A 542 13.04 -38.95 -0.84
N VAL A 543 13.13 -37.64 -0.60
CA VAL A 543 14.24 -37.01 0.13
C VAL A 543 13.78 -36.56 1.51
N GLN A 544 14.60 -36.81 2.53
CA GLN A 544 14.38 -36.34 3.89
C GLN A 544 15.09 -35.01 4.13
N ILE A 545 14.37 -33.99 4.60
CA ILE A 545 14.91 -32.68 4.98
C ILE A 545 14.64 -32.35 6.44
N ARG A 546 15.28 -31.30 6.94
CA ARG A 546 14.82 -30.64 8.17
C ARG A 546 13.53 -29.89 7.84
N ASP A 547 12.50 -30.10 8.64
CA ASP A 547 11.23 -29.38 8.51
C ASP A 547 11.48 -27.85 8.60
N PRO A 548 11.16 -27.07 7.55
CA PRO A 548 11.42 -25.64 7.51
C PRO A 548 10.32 -24.81 8.18
N ARG A 549 9.22 -25.42 8.64
CA ARG A 549 8.11 -24.70 9.27
C ARG A 549 8.53 -24.15 10.65
N PRO A 550 8.09 -22.93 11.03
CA PRO A 550 8.45 -22.34 12.32
C PRO A 550 8.07 -23.26 13.49
N GLY A 551 9.04 -23.52 14.37
CA GLY A 551 8.83 -24.38 15.55
C GLY A 551 8.91 -25.88 15.27
N ALA A 552 9.02 -26.31 14.02
CA ALA A 552 9.22 -27.71 13.68
C ALA A 552 10.70 -28.11 13.83
N GLY A 553 10.97 -29.09 14.68
CA GLY A 553 12.31 -29.66 14.89
C GLY A 553 12.56 -30.97 14.13
N GLY A 554 11.53 -31.46 13.43
CA GLY A 554 11.47 -32.80 12.84
C GLY A 554 12.21 -32.96 11.52
N THR A 555 12.09 -34.16 10.99
CA THR A 555 12.42 -34.48 9.59
C THR A 555 11.10 -34.50 8.82
N GLU A 556 11.12 -33.95 7.61
CA GLU A 556 10.01 -34.01 6.66
C GLU A 556 10.46 -34.72 5.38
N GLU A 557 9.56 -35.47 4.76
CA GLU A 557 9.79 -36.19 3.52
C GLU A 557 9.18 -35.39 2.37
N ILE A 558 9.99 -35.10 1.36
CA ILE A 558 9.60 -34.28 0.22
C ILE A 558 10.00 -34.93 -1.09
N ALA A 559 9.23 -34.61 -2.13
CA ALA A 559 9.41 -35.16 -3.45
C ALA A 559 10.72 -34.67 -4.10
N PRO A 560 11.35 -35.49 -4.97
CA PRO A 560 12.68 -35.20 -5.50
C PRO A 560 12.72 -34.12 -6.58
N SER A 561 11.62 -33.78 -7.26
CA SER A 561 11.61 -32.87 -8.43
C SER A 561 12.29 -31.53 -8.19
N GLY A 562 12.05 -30.89 -7.05
CA GLY A 562 12.68 -29.62 -6.69
C GLY A 562 14.20 -29.71 -6.62
N PHE A 563 14.73 -30.76 -5.97
CA PHE A 563 16.17 -31.01 -5.88
C PHE A 563 16.78 -31.26 -7.25
N VAL A 564 16.17 -32.16 -8.01
CA VAL A 564 16.70 -32.59 -9.29
C VAL A 564 16.69 -31.43 -10.29
N ALA A 565 15.63 -30.62 -10.30
CA ALA A 565 15.58 -29.40 -11.11
C ALA A 565 16.75 -28.45 -10.78
N GLY A 566 17.09 -28.33 -9.49
CA GLY A 566 18.22 -27.53 -9.05
C GLY A 566 19.58 -28.15 -9.41
N VAL A 567 19.70 -29.48 -9.39
CA VAL A 567 20.89 -30.21 -9.85
C VAL A 567 21.08 -30.07 -11.36
N TYR A 568 20.01 -30.16 -12.15
CA TYR A 568 20.02 -29.87 -13.58
C TYR A 568 20.55 -28.47 -13.81
N ALA A 569 19.95 -27.49 -13.15
CA ALA A 569 20.36 -26.10 -13.25
C ALA A 569 21.84 -25.89 -12.88
N ARG A 570 22.28 -26.46 -11.77
CA ARG A 570 23.68 -26.38 -11.34
C ARG A 570 24.63 -27.03 -12.34
N THR A 571 24.28 -28.20 -12.87
CA THR A 571 25.12 -28.94 -13.82
C THR A 571 25.25 -28.17 -15.12
N ASP A 572 24.14 -27.64 -15.63
CA ASP A 572 24.10 -26.83 -16.84
C ASP A 572 24.95 -25.57 -16.70
N ILE A 573 24.83 -24.86 -15.58
CA ILE A 573 25.63 -23.65 -15.32
C ILE A 573 27.13 -23.98 -15.20
N ALA A 574 27.48 -25.08 -14.51
CA ALA A 574 28.87 -25.41 -14.20
C ALA A 574 29.60 -26.13 -15.34
N ARG A 575 28.90 -26.95 -16.12
CA ARG A 575 29.49 -27.89 -17.10
C ARG A 575 28.81 -27.84 -18.46
N GLY A 576 27.66 -27.20 -18.60
CA GLY A 576 26.86 -27.14 -19.83
C GLY A 576 25.92 -28.35 -20.01
N VAL A 577 24.85 -28.14 -20.78
CA VAL A 577 23.76 -29.10 -21.03
C VAL A 577 24.18 -30.46 -21.56
N HIS A 578 25.35 -30.54 -22.21
CA HIS A 578 25.86 -31.79 -22.77
C HIS A 578 26.33 -32.77 -21.70
N LYS A 579 26.54 -32.31 -20.46
CA LYS A 579 26.95 -33.15 -19.35
C LYS A 579 25.71 -33.68 -18.62
N ALA A 580 25.57 -35.00 -18.62
CA ALA A 580 24.52 -35.66 -17.84
C ALA A 580 24.58 -35.25 -16.35
N PRO A 581 23.45 -34.82 -15.75
CA PRO A 581 23.34 -34.41 -14.35
C PRO A 581 23.30 -35.63 -13.41
N ALA A 582 24.30 -36.50 -13.53
CA ALA A 582 24.44 -37.75 -12.77
C ALA A 582 25.80 -37.78 -12.05
N ASN A 583 25.83 -38.42 -10.87
CA ASN A 583 26.96 -38.38 -9.91
C ASN A 583 27.19 -37.00 -9.27
N GLU A 584 26.10 -36.25 -9.10
CA GLU A 584 26.09 -34.98 -8.39
C GLU A 584 25.65 -35.20 -6.94
N VAL A 585 26.25 -34.46 -6.00
CA VAL A 585 25.90 -34.57 -4.57
C VAL A 585 24.68 -33.69 -4.30
N LEU A 586 23.64 -34.29 -3.72
CA LEU A 586 22.50 -33.54 -3.17
C LEU A 586 22.90 -32.80 -1.89
N ARG A 587 22.53 -31.53 -1.82
CA ARG A 587 22.76 -30.58 -0.74
C ARG A 587 21.51 -30.46 0.13
N SER A 588 21.70 -30.00 1.36
CA SER A 588 20.59 -29.68 2.27
C SER A 588 19.65 -30.85 2.63
N ILE A 589 20.06 -32.10 2.40
CA ILE A 589 19.29 -33.31 2.77
C ILE A 589 19.80 -33.93 4.08
N ARG A 590 18.92 -34.66 4.77
CA ARG A 590 19.24 -35.53 5.91
C ARG A 590 19.41 -37.00 5.49
N GLY A 591 18.81 -37.39 4.37
CA GLY A 591 18.84 -38.76 3.87
C GLY A 591 17.76 -38.98 2.82
N PHE A 592 17.50 -40.26 2.54
CA PHE A 592 16.44 -40.73 1.65
C PHE A 592 15.44 -41.56 2.44
N THR A 593 14.19 -41.63 1.99
CA THR A 593 13.18 -42.47 2.68
C THR A 593 13.49 -43.96 2.56
N GLN A 594 14.16 -44.37 1.48
CA GLN A 594 14.53 -45.75 1.21
C GLN A 594 15.99 -45.87 0.78
N THR A 595 16.63 -46.98 1.17
CA THR A 595 17.98 -47.33 0.69
C THR A 595 17.86 -48.36 -0.42
N ILE A 596 18.25 -48.00 -1.64
CA ILE A 596 18.19 -48.88 -2.81
C ILE A 596 19.52 -49.59 -2.99
N THR A 597 19.50 -50.91 -3.07
CA THR A 597 20.69 -51.72 -3.32
C THR A 597 21.06 -51.70 -4.79
N LYS A 598 22.33 -52.01 -5.09
CA LYS A 598 22.81 -52.13 -6.47
C LYS A 598 21.97 -53.10 -7.33
N ARG A 599 21.51 -54.22 -6.76
CA ARG A 599 20.69 -55.20 -7.48
C ARG A 599 19.32 -54.64 -7.87
N GLU A 600 18.72 -53.83 -7.02
CA GLU A 600 17.44 -53.19 -7.29
C GLU A 600 17.62 -52.07 -8.33
N GLN A 601 18.71 -51.29 -8.22
CA GLN A 601 19.08 -50.30 -9.23
C GLN A 601 19.30 -50.91 -10.62
N ASP A 602 19.98 -52.06 -10.70
CA ASP A 602 20.20 -52.79 -11.96
C ASP A 602 18.87 -53.22 -12.64
N VAL A 603 17.78 -53.34 -11.87
CA VAL A 603 16.43 -53.67 -12.35
C VAL A 603 15.62 -52.41 -12.71
N LEU A 604 15.80 -51.31 -11.98
CA LEU A 604 15.05 -50.06 -12.17
C LEU A 604 15.59 -49.22 -13.33
N ASN A 605 16.91 -49.14 -13.51
CA ASN A 605 17.53 -48.26 -14.50
C ASN A 605 17.12 -48.58 -15.96
N PRO A 606 17.01 -49.86 -16.40
CA PRO A 606 16.50 -50.18 -17.74
C PRO A 606 15.03 -49.77 -17.99
N GLN A 607 14.27 -49.46 -16.94
CA GLN A 607 12.89 -48.97 -17.03
C GLN A 607 12.81 -47.43 -16.99
N ASN A 608 13.95 -46.73 -17.16
CA ASN A 608 14.04 -45.26 -17.10
C ASN A 608 13.54 -44.67 -15.78
N ILE A 609 13.85 -45.35 -14.67
CA ILE A 609 13.64 -44.87 -13.29
C ILE A 609 15.00 -44.43 -12.75
N ASN A 610 15.15 -43.13 -12.47
CA ASN A 610 16.41 -42.57 -11.99
C ASN A 610 16.51 -42.71 -10.47
N VAL A 611 17.39 -43.61 -10.02
CA VAL A 611 17.64 -43.84 -8.58
C VAL A 611 18.59 -42.78 -8.01
N LEU A 612 18.22 -42.15 -6.88
CA LEU A 612 19.01 -41.14 -6.16
C LEU A 612 20.04 -41.71 -5.19
#